data_AF-A0A4Z0YRJ5-F1
#
_entry.id   AF-A0A4Z0YRJ5-F1
#
_cell.length_a   1.000
_cell.length_b   1.000
_cell.length_c   1.000
_cell.angle_alpha   90.00
_cell.angle_beta   90.00
_cell.angle_gamma   90.00
#
_symmetry.space_group_name_H-M   'P 1'
#
loop_
_entity.id
_entity.type
_entity.pdbx_description
1 polymer ?
#
loop_
_entity_poly.entity_id
_entity_poly.type
_entity_poly.pdbx_seq_one_letter_code
_entity_poly.pdbx_strand_id
1 'polypeptide(L)'
;MRLARALDRPLFPWKKLIVGFSVAQYCFEEFLSLRQYQVLKNTKPPKVLEQEVSKEVYDKSQEYGRAKAKFGFIKGLWGQIQNVAFIHYDVLPKLWSLTGDLLLRFAPARFTGEISQSIVFVLSFILIQQALSLPASIYHTFVLEEKFGFNKQTPKLFITDMIKSNLLAFVFAPPILAGFLSIVKKTGGQFVTYLWLFTAAIQMFTITVYPILILPLFNKLSPLQDGKLKTQTEALAKKLQFPLHELFVIDGSKRSAHSNAYFFGLPWKKHIVIYDTLIEKSKEEEVVAVLAHELGHWSLGHTTRLFGISQLHVFYIFTLFSVFVNNHSLYADFGFVNEHPIIIGFLLFSDALAPMDTVIKLLMNIMSRRFEFQADAFARNLGYKAELATSLIKLQVQNLSTMDADWMYASYHFSHPILSERLKALEWTASEKVTYEKTETSAVEKASGREL
;
A
#
# COMPACT_ATOMS: atom_id res chain seq x y z
N MET A 1 30.77 4.82 -14.92
CA MET A 1 31.24 5.12 -16.30
C MET A 1 31.25 3.91 -17.25
N ARG A 2 31.86 2.76 -16.91
CA ARG A 2 31.90 1.59 -17.83
C ARG A 2 30.50 1.00 -18.13
N LEU A 3 29.65 0.86 -17.11
CA LEU A 3 28.26 0.38 -17.27
C LEU A 3 27.41 1.34 -18.12
N ALA A 4 27.50 2.66 -17.86
CA ALA A 4 26.79 3.69 -18.62
C ALA A 4 27.08 3.58 -20.12
N ARG A 5 28.36 3.47 -20.51
CA ARG A 5 28.77 3.34 -21.91
C ARG A 5 28.38 1.99 -22.53
N ALA A 6 28.35 0.92 -21.75
CA ALA A 6 27.94 -0.40 -22.25
C ALA A 6 26.43 -0.45 -22.56
N LEU A 7 25.64 0.29 -21.80
CA LEU A 7 24.18 0.37 -21.95
C LEU A 7 23.76 1.47 -22.93
N ASP A 8 24.49 2.57 -23.05
CA ASP A 8 24.23 3.62 -24.03
C ASP A 8 24.93 3.32 -25.36
N ARG A 9 24.35 2.39 -26.13
CA ARG A 9 24.85 1.99 -27.45
C ARG A 9 23.77 2.17 -28.52
N PRO A 10 24.12 2.66 -29.72
CA PRO A 10 23.15 2.82 -30.79
C PRO A 10 22.39 1.52 -31.06
N LEU A 11 21.09 1.62 -31.28
CA LEU A 11 20.19 0.48 -31.58
C LEU A 11 20.07 -0.57 -30.46
N PHE A 12 20.43 -0.24 -29.22
CA PHE A 12 20.07 -1.09 -28.09
C PHE A 12 18.54 -1.22 -28.02
N PRO A 13 17.97 -2.45 -27.96
CA PRO A 13 16.53 -2.67 -28.07
C PRO A 13 15.82 -2.45 -26.72
N TRP A 14 15.89 -1.24 -26.17
CA TRP A 14 15.33 -0.88 -24.86
C TRP A 14 13.83 -1.13 -24.77
N LYS A 15 13.07 -0.74 -25.79
CA LYS A 15 11.63 -0.92 -25.88
C LYS A 15 11.27 -2.41 -25.84
N LYS A 16 11.97 -3.25 -26.60
CA LYS A 16 11.75 -4.71 -26.57
C LYS A 16 12.13 -5.31 -25.22
N LEU A 17 13.22 -4.82 -24.61
CA LEU A 17 13.68 -5.30 -23.32
C LEU A 17 12.67 -4.98 -22.21
N ILE A 18 12.21 -3.73 -22.12
CA ILE A 18 11.23 -3.26 -21.13
C ILE A 18 9.89 -3.98 -21.31
N VAL A 19 9.40 -4.10 -22.55
CA VAL A 19 8.18 -4.88 -22.83
C VAL A 19 8.37 -6.35 -22.44
N GLY A 20 9.54 -6.93 -22.73
CA GLY A 20 9.88 -8.30 -22.34
C GLY A 20 9.88 -8.50 -20.82
N PHE A 21 10.46 -7.57 -20.06
CA PHE A 21 10.43 -7.58 -18.60
C PHE A 21 9.01 -7.45 -18.06
N SER A 22 8.23 -6.50 -18.58
CA SER A 22 6.83 -6.30 -18.20
C SER A 22 6.00 -7.56 -18.42
N VAL A 23 6.08 -8.18 -19.60
CA VAL A 23 5.36 -9.41 -19.93
C VAL A 23 5.84 -10.59 -19.06
N ALA A 24 7.14 -10.73 -18.85
CA ALA A 24 7.69 -11.80 -18.01
C ALA A 24 7.22 -11.67 -16.55
N GLN A 25 7.23 -10.45 -16.00
CA GLN A 25 6.73 -10.17 -14.67
C GLN A 25 5.22 -10.45 -14.58
N TYR A 26 4.44 -10.00 -15.56
CA TYR A 26 3.02 -10.29 -15.64
C TYR A 26 2.76 -11.81 -15.63
N CYS A 27 3.41 -12.57 -16.51
CA CYS A 27 3.27 -14.03 -16.55
C CYS A 27 3.68 -14.69 -15.23
N PHE A 28 4.72 -14.19 -14.55
CA PHE A 28 5.14 -14.67 -13.25
C PHE A 28 4.07 -14.42 -12.17
N GLU A 29 3.53 -13.20 -12.08
CA GLU A 29 2.49 -12.88 -11.09
C GLU A 29 1.17 -13.62 -11.36
N GLU A 30 0.81 -13.81 -12.62
CA GLU A 30 -0.33 -14.62 -13.04
C GLU A 30 -0.13 -16.10 -12.69
N PHE A 31 1.06 -16.65 -12.91
CA PHE A 31 1.40 -18.00 -12.48
C PHE A 31 1.21 -18.19 -10.97
N LEU A 32 1.72 -17.26 -10.14
CA LEU A 32 1.50 -17.29 -8.69
C LEU A 32 0.01 -17.22 -8.34
N SER A 33 -0.72 -16.33 -8.98
CA SER A 33 -2.14 -16.12 -8.74
C SER A 33 -2.99 -17.34 -9.14
N LEU A 34 -2.61 -18.04 -10.22
CA LEU A 34 -3.22 -19.30 -10.63
C LEU A 34 -2.98 -20.41 -9.61
N ARG A 35 -1.76 -20.51 -9.04
CA ARG A 35 -1.47 -21.46 -7.97
C ARG A 35 -2.36 -21.21 -6.75
N GLN A 36 -2.44 -19.95 -6.32
CA GLN A 36 -3.33 -19.55 -5.22
C GLN A 36 -4.78 -19.87 -5.55
N TYR A 37 -5.23 -19.64 -6.78
CA TYR A 37 -6.59 -19.97 -7.18
C TYR A 37 -6.92 -21.46 -7.07
N GLN A 38 -5.94 -22.36 -7.26
CA GLN A 38 -6.16 -23.79 -7.00
C GLN A 38 -6.33 -24.09 -5.52
N VAL A 39 -5.54 -23.46 -4.64
CA VAL A 39 -5.71 -23.58 -3.17
C VAL A 39 -7.10 -23.07 -2.77
N LEU A 40 -7.57 -22.00 -3.39
CA LEU A 40 -8.90 -21.44 -3.12
C LEU A 40 -10.09 -22.32 -3.57
N LYS A 41 -9.83 -23.44 -4.25
CA LYS A 41 -10.86 -24.45 -4.59
C LYS A 41 -10.98 -25.53 -3.52
N ASN A 42 -10.09 -25.58 -2.55
CA ASN A 42 -10.14 -26.56 -1.48
C ASN A 42 -11.42 -26.40 -0.65
N THR A 43 -12.10 -27.51 -0.38
CA THR A 43 -13.41 -27.54 0.31
C THR A 43 -13.30 -27.74 1.82
N LYS A 44 -12.08 -27.86 2.35
CA LYS A 44 -11.84 -28.07 3.78
C LYS A 44 -10.86 -27.03 4.31
N PRO A 45 -11.13 -26.45 5.50
CA PRO A 45 -10.19 -25.55 6.16
C PRO A 45 -8.89 -26.28 6.55
N PRO A 46 -7.78 -25.55 6.74
CA PRO A 46 -6.58 -26.10 7.35
C PRO A 46 -6.91 -26.68 8.74
N LYS A 47 -6.23 -27.78 9.11
CA LYS A 47 -6.45 -28.48 10.40
C LYS A 47 -6.43 -27.54 11.62
N VAL A 48 -5.57 -26.53 11.60
CA VAL A 48 -5.42 -25.54 12.69
C VAL A 48 -6.69 -24.68 12.86
N LEU A 49 -7.49 -24.51 11.81
CA LEU A 49 -8.69 -23.66 11.79
C LEU A 49 -9.99 -24.47 11.78
N GLU A 50 -9.92 -25.80 11.66
CA GLU A 50 -11.09 -26.67 11.50
C GLU A 50 -12.06 -26.60 12.68
N GLN A 51 -11.55 -26.37 13.88
CA GLN A 51 -12.37 -26.20 15.09
C GLN A 51 -12.83 -24.75 15.31
N GLU A 52 -12.17 -23.78 14.67
CA GLU A 52 -12.37 -22.35 14.94
C GLU A 52 -13.26 -21.65 13.90
N VAL A 53 -13.30 -22.18 12.68
CA VAL A 53 -14.01 -21.58 11.55
C VAL A 53 -15.12 -22.51 11.09
N SER A 54 -16.36 -22.01 11.06
CA SER A 54 -17.49 -22.78 10.53
C SER A 54 -17.33 -23.03 9.03
N LYS A 55 -17.88 -24.14 8.54
CA LYS A 55 -17.85 -24.47 7.11
C LYS A 55 -18.47 -23.37 6.24
N GLU A 56 -19.57 -22.76 6.70
CA GLU A 56 -20.23 -21.65 6.00
C GLU A 56 -19.31 -20.43 5.83
N VAL A 57 -18.61 -20.02 6.90
CA VAL A 57 -17.65 -18.91 6.86
C VAL A 57 -16.48 -19.25 5.95
N TYR A 58 -15.96 -20.48 6.03
CA TYR A 58 -14.89 -20.95 5.18
C TYR A 58 -15.29 -20.91 3.70
N ASP A 59 -16.45 -21.48 3.34
CA ASP A 59 -16.95 -21.50 1.96
C ASP A 59 -17.17 -20.09 1.42
N LYS A 60 -17.69 -19.17 2.26
CA LYS A 60 -17.86 -17.75 1.91
C LYS A 60 -16.52 -17.03 1.70
N SER A 61 -15.53 -17.27 2.57
CA SER A 61 -14.17 -16.73 2.41
C SER A 61 -13.51 -17.24 1.12
N GLN A 62 -13.69 -18.52 0.81
CA GLN A 62 -13.19 -19.11 -0.42
C GLN A 62 -13.87 -18.53 -1.67
N GLU A 63 -15.19 -18.31 -1.63
CA GLU A 63 -15.91 -17.63 -2.70
C GLU A 63 -15.40 -16.21 -2.91
N TYR A 64 -15.20 -15.45 -1.83
CA TYR A 64 -14.65 -14.10 -1.89
C TYR A 64 -13.23 -14.08 -2.47
N GLY A 65 -12.35 -14.96 -1.99
CA GLY A 65 -11.00 -15.12 -2.53
C GLY A 65 -11.00 -15.44 -4.02
N ARG A 66 -11.86 -16.36 -4.48
CA ARG A 66 -11.99 -16.70 -5.91
C ARG A 66 -12.55 -15.53 -6.72
N ALA A 67 -13.51 -14.77 -6.20
CA ALA A 67 -14.03 -13.58 -6.87
C ALA A 67 -12.94 -12.51 -7.06
N LYS A 68 -12.15 -12.25 -6.02
CA LYS A 68 -10.98 -11.36 -6.08
C LYS A 68 -9.93 -11.84 -7.08
N ALA A 69 -9.62 -13.14 -7.08
CA ALA A 69 -8.66 -13.70 -8.03
C ALA A 69 -9.14 -13.57 -9.48
N LYS A 70 -10.41 -13.89 -9.77
CA LYS A 70 -10.99 -13.71 -11.12
C LYS A 70 -10.95 -12.28 -11.59
N PHE A 71 -11.33 -11.34 -10.72
CA PHE A 71 -11.22 -9.92 -11.01
C PHE A 71 -9.75 -9.50 -11.23
N GLY A 72 -8.84 -10.01 -10.41
CA GLY A 72 -7.40 -9.82 -10.53
C GLY A 72 -6.86 -10.22 -11.91
N PHE A 73 -7.21 -11.42 -12.39
CA PHE A 73 -6.82 -11.91 -13.72
C PHE A 73 -7.28 -10.98 -14.85
N ILE A 74 -8.55 -10.55 -14.82
CA ILE A 74 -9.11 -9.66 -15.85
C ILE A 74 -8.44 -8.28 -15.78
N LYS A 75 -8.31 -7.71 -14.59
CA LYS A 75 -7.68 -6.41 -14.36
C LYS A 75 -6.20 -6.42 -14.77
N GLY A 76 -5.47 -7.49 -14.42
CA GLY A 76 -4.08 -7.69 -14.78
C GLY A 76 -3.89 -7.77 -16.29
N LEU A 77 -4.68 -8.58 -16.98
CA LEU A 77 -4.64 -8.68 -18.44
C LEU A 77 -4.94 -7.34 -19.11
N TRP A 78 -5.98 -6.64 -18.66
CA TRP A 78 -6.33 -5.32 -19.18
C TRP A 78 -5.20 -4.31 -18.97
N GLY A 79 -4.60 -4.27 -17.77
CA GLY A 79 -3.45 -3.42 -17.47
C GLY A 79 -2.23 -3.76 -18.33
N GLN A 80 -1.99 -5.04 -18.62
CA GLN A 80 -0.88 -5.47 -19.48
C GLN A 80 -1.11 -5.06 -20.94
N ILE A 81 -2.34 -5.21 -21.45
CA ILE A 81 -2.71 -4.73 -22.79
C ILE A 81 -2.50 -3.21 -22.88
N GLN A 82 -2.93 -2.47 -21.86
CA GLN A 82 -2.72 -1.02 -21.79
C GLN A 82 -1.24 -0.66 -21.79
N ASN A 83 -0.41 -1.30 -20.95
CA ASN A 83 1.03 -1.03 -20.88
C ASN A 83 1.73 -1.28 -22.22
N VAL A 84 1.48 -2.44 -22.84
CA VAL A 84 2.05 -2.78 -24.16
C VAL A 84 1.57 -1.80 -25.22
N ALA A 85 0.28 -1.44 -25.23
CA ALA A 85 -0.25 -0.44 -26.17
C ALA A 85 0.39 0.94 -25.95
N PHE A 86 0.58 1.36 -24.69
CA PHE A 86 1.18 2.65 -24.33
C PHE A 86 2.60 2.78 -24.90
N ILE A 87 3.38 1.71 -24.80
CA ILE A 87 4.75 1.63 -25.30
C ILE A 87 4.78 1.46 -26.82
N HIS A 88 3.95 0.58 -27.38
CA HIS A 88 3.94 0.28 -28.82
C HIS A 88 3.48 1.46 -29.66
N TYR A 89 2.46 2.19 -29.21
CA TYR A 89 1.91 3.35 -29.91
C TYR A 89 2.59 4.68 -29.56
N ASP A 90 3.72 4.65 -28.83
CA ASP A 90 4.48 5.85 -28.47
C ASP A 90 3.60 6.92 -27.81
N VAL A 91 2.79 6.49 -26.83
CA VAL A 91 1.85 7.41 -26.17
C VAL A 91 2.61 8.42 -25.30
N LEU A 92 3.75 8.04 -24.71
CA LEU A 92 4.59 8.94 -23.91
C LEU A 92 5.05 10.20 -24.69
N PRO A 93 5.74 10.11 -25.84
CA PRO A 93 6.15 11.30 -26.59
C PRO A 93 4.96 12.09 -27.14
N LYS A 94 3.86 11.43 -27.54
CA LYS A 94 2.64 12.13 -27.98
C LYS A 94 2.01 12.95 -26.86
N LEU A 95 1.94 12.39 -25.65
CA LEU A 95 1.42 13.08 -24.47
C LEU A 95 2.37 14.20 -24.03
N TRP A 96 3.68 13.99 -24.11
CA TRP A 96 4.68 15.03 -23.84
C TRP A 96 4.52 16.22 -24.78
N SER A 97 4.38 15.99 -26.09
CA SER A 97 4.12 17.04 -27.08
C SER A 97 2.80 17.76 -26.81
N LEU A 98 1.71 17.02 -26.56
CA LEU A 98 0.39 17.58 -26.26
C LEU A 98 0.43 18.51 -25.04
N THR A 99 1.09 18.06 -23.97
CA THR A 99 1.18 18.83 -22.72
C THR A 99 2.07 20.06 -22.87
N GLY A 100 3.11 20.00 -23.72
CA GLY A 100 3.90 21.15 -24.13
C GLY A 100 3.08 22.18 -24.89
N ASP A 101 2.29 21.74 -25.88
CA ASP A 101 1.40 22.62 -26.65
C ASP A 101 0.34 23.29 -25.78
N LEU A 102 -0.27 22.53 -24.85
CA LEU A 102 -1.24 23.06 -23.89
C LEU A 102 -0.62 24.11 -22.98
N LEU A 103 0.60 23.84 -22.48
CA LEU A 103 1.33 24.78 -21.64
C LEU A 103 1.60 26.09 -22.40
N LEU A 104 2.10 26.01 -23.64
CA LEU A 104 2.39 27.19 -24.46
C LEU A 104 1.14 28.01 -24.82
N ARG A 105 -0.02 27.35 -24.97
CA ARG A 105 -1.29 28.02 -25.31
C ARG A 105 -1.95 28.70 -24.11
N PHE A 106 -1.92 28.09 -22.94
CA PHE A 106 -2.74 28.50 -21.81
C PHE A 106 -1.96 29.04 -20.61
N ALA A 107 -0.67 28.73 -20.48
CA ALA A 107 0.13 29.18 -19.34
C ALA A 107 0.78 30.54 -19.62
N PRO A 108 0.84 31.45 -18.61
CA PRO A 108 1.62 32.67 -18.70
C PRO A 108 3.10 32.39 -19.05
N ALA A 109 3.76 33.31 -19.75
CA ALA A 109 5.14 33.16 -20.23
C ALA A 109 6.16 32.77 -19.13
N ARG A 110 5.91 33.14 -17.86
CA ARG A 110 6.74 32.76 -16.70
C ARG A 110 6.71 31.27 -16.34
N PHE A 111 5.73 30.52 -16.84
CA PHE A 111 5.57 29.08 -16.63
C PHE A 111 5.96 28.28 -17.86
N THR A 112 6.96 28.77 -18.60
CA THR A 112 7.52 28.07 -19.77
C THR A 112 8.75 27.25 -19.37
N GLY A 113 9.04 26.20 -20.14
CA GLY A 113 10.21 25.34 -19.96
C GLY A 113 9.89 23.95 -19.37
N GLU A 114 10.91 23.10 -19.36
CA GLU A 114 10.78 21.66 -19.08
C GLU A 114 10.16 21.35 -17.70
N ILE A 115 10.42 22.14 -16.66
CA ILE A 115 9.86 21.89 -15.31
C ILE A 115 8.34 22.04 -15.35
N SER A 116 7.84 23.14 -15.91
CA SER A 116 6.41 23.40 -16.05
C SER A 116 5.74 22.37 -16.95
N GLN A 117 6.37 22.01 -18.08
CA GLN A 117 5.86 20.95 -18.96
C GLN A 117 5.82 19.59 -18.25
N SER A 118 6.86 19.24 -17.48
CA SER A 118 6.92 18.01 -16.69
C SER A 118 5.80 17.94 -15.66
N ILE A 119 5.48 19.05 -14.99
CA ILE A 119 4.38 19.11 -14.04
C ILE A 119 3.05 18.86 -14.75
N VAL A 120 2.77 19.59 -15.84
CA VAL A 120 1.53 19.40 -16.61
C VAL A 120 1.45 17.97 -17.15
N PHE A 121 2.55 17.44 -17.68
CA PHE A 121 2.66 16.07 -18.15
C PHE A 121 2.31 15.05 -17.06
N VAL A 122 2.91 15.14 -15.87
CA VAL A 122 2.64 14.20 -14.77
C VAL A 122 1.19 14.30 -14.31
N LEU A 123 0.64 15.51 -14.18
CA LEU A 123 -0.77 15.68 -13.78
C LEU A 123 -1.74 15.12 -14.84
N SER A 124 -1.49 15.38 -16.13
CA SER A 124 -2.27 14.80 -17.22
C SER A 124 -2.14 13.27 -17.25
N PHE A 125 -0.94 12.74 -17.03
CA PHE A 125 -0.71 11.29 -16.96
C PHE A 125 -1.48 10.66 -15.80
N ILE A 126 -1.47 11.27 -14.61
CA ILE A 126 -2.26 10.80 -13.45
C ILE A 126 -3.75 10.75 -13.79
N LEU A 127 -4.30 11.80 -14.41
CA LEU A 127 -5.72 11.83 -14.78
C LEU A 127 -6.08 10.77 -15.83
N ILE A 128 -5.23 10.57 -16.83
CA ILE A 128 -5.44 9.53 -17.86
C ILE A 128 -5.42 8.15 -17.21
N GLN A 129 -4.43 7.85 -16.37
CA GLN A 129 -4.34 6.56 -15.67
C GLN A 129 -5.51 6.33 -14.71
N GLN A 130 -6.00 7.39 -14.05
CA GLN A 130 -7.20 7.32 -13.22
C GLN A 130 -8.44 7.01 -14.07
N ALA A 131 -8.62 7.68 -15.21
CA ALA A 131 -9.76 7.43 -16.11
C ALA A 131 -9.75 5.99 -16.65
N LEU A 132 -8.56 5.48 -17.04
CA LEU A 132 -8.39 4.12 -17.54
C LEU A 132 -8.64 3.04 -16.47
N SER A 133 -8.36 3.34 -15.20
CA SER A 133 -8.58 2.42 -14.07
C SER A 133 -9.96 2.56 -13.42
N LEU A 134 -10.68 3.66 -13.70
CA LEU A 134 -11.98 3.96 -13.09
C LEU A 134 -13.03 2.84 -13.26
N PRO A 135 -13.20 2.20 -14.45
CA PRO A 135 -14.16 1.11 -14.58
C PRO A 135 -13.86 -0.07 -13.65
N ALA A 136 -12.57 -0.43 -13.52
CA ALA A 136 -12.15 -1.51 -12.64
C ALA A 136 -12.35 -1.13 -11.16
N SER A 137 -12.10 0.12 -10.78
CA SER A 137 -12.35 0.63 -9.43
C SER A 137 -13.84 0.64 -9.07
N ILE A 138 -14.70 1.07 -9.99
CA ILE A 138 -16.16 1.04 -9.81
C ILE A 138 -16.65 -0.40 -9.63
N TYR A 139 -16.20 -1.32 -10.49
CA TYR A 139 -16.58 -2.73 -10.38
C TYR A 139 -16.10 -3.34 -9.05
N HIS A 140 -14.84 -3.08 -8.66
CA HIS A 140 -14.32 -3.56 -7.40
C HIS A 140 -15.17 -3.09 -6.22
N THR A 141 -15.45 -1.79 -6.12
CA THR A 141 -16.17 -1.22 -4.97
C THR A 141 -17.67 -1.57 -4.98
N PHE A 142 -18.38 -1.33 -6.08
CA PHE A 142 -19.84 -1.38 -6.12
C PHE A 142 -20.42 -2.72 -6.59
N VAL A 143 -19.58 -3.65 -7.05
CA VAL A 143 -20.02 -4.98 -7.47
C VAL A 143 -19.34 -6.06 -6.65
N LEU A 144 -18.00 -6.10 -6.63
CA LEU A 144 -17.27 -7.13 -5.92
C LEU A 144 -17.42 -6.97 -4.40
N GLU A 145 -16.99 -5.85 -3.84
CA GLU A 145 -17.05 -5.61 -2.39
C GLU A 145 -18.50 -5.52 -1.87
N GLU A 146 -19.42 -4.95 -2.67
CA GLU A 146 -20.86 -4.92 -2.35
C GLU A 146 -21.46 -6.33 -2.26
N LYS A 147 -21.12 -7.24 -3.20
CA LYS A 147 -21.62 -8.63 -3.18
C LYS A 147 -21.31 -9.36 -1.87
N PHE A 148 -20.18 -9.05 -1.23
CA PHE A 148 -19.78 -9.67 0.03
C PHE A 148 -20.14 -8.82 1.26
N GLY A 149 -20.81 -7.67 1.07
CA GLY A 149 -21.29 -6.79 2.14
C GLY A 149 -20.22 -5.90 2.76
N PHE A 150 -19.04 -5.80 2.12
CA PHE A 150 -17.90 -5.03 2.61
C PHE A 150 -17.97 -3.56 2.23
N ASN A 151 -18.52 -3.24 1.06
CA ASN A 151 -18.68 -1.85 0.66
C ASN A 151 -19.68 -1.14 1.57
N LYS A 152 -19.29 0.05 2.05
CA LYS A 152 -20.14 1.01 2.75
C LYS A 152 -20.11 2.39 2.10
N GLN A 153 -19.34 2.55 1.04
CA GLN A 153 -19.24 3.82 0.31
C GLN A 153 -20.48 4.04 -0.55
N THR A 154 -21.02 5.25 -0.52
CA THR A 154 -21.99 5.72 -1.50
C THR A 154 -21.27 6.24 -2.75
N PRO A 155 -21.92 6.28 -3.94
CA PRO A 155 -21.35 6.87 -5.14
C PRO A 155 -20.89 8.33 -4.93
N LYS A 156 -21.65 9.11 -4.14
CA LYS A 156 -21.28 10.48 -3.77
C LYS A 156 -19.98 10.53 -2.99
N LEU A 157 -19.82 9.67 -1.97
CA LEU A 157 -18.61 9.61 -1.18
C LEU A 157 -17.41 9.16 -2.03
N PHE A 158 -17.60 8.15 -2.89
CA PHE A 158 -16.58 7.65 -3.81
C PHE A 158 -16.03 8.76 -4.73
N ILE A 159 -16.92 9.51 -5.39
CA ILE A 159 -16.52 10.62 -6.27
C ILE A 159 -15.91 11.76 -5.46
N THR A 160 -16.45 12.09 -4.29
CA THR A 160 -15.90 13.13 -3.42
C THR A 160 -14.48 12.80 -2.98
N ASP A 161 -14.23 11.54 -2.58
CA ASP A 161 -12.90 11.07 -2.20
C ASP A 161 -11.94 11.13 -3.40
N MET A 162 -12.38 10.71 -4.58
CA MET A 162 -11.59 10.81 -5.81
C MET A 162 -11.18 12.26 -6.13
N ILE A 163 -12.12 13.21 -6.05
CA ILE A 163 -11.85 14.63 -6.27
C ILE A 163 -10.88 15.16 -5.22
N LYS A 164 -11.09 14.86 -3.93
CA LYS A 164 -10.19 15.27 -2.85
C LYS A 164 -8.77 14.74 -3.06
N SER A 165 -8.62 13.47 -3.41
CA SER A 165 -7.32 12.87 -3.71
C SER A 165 -6.63 13.58 -4.89
N ASN A 166 -7.37 13.89 -5.95
CA ASN A 166 -6.82 14.64 -7.09
C ASN A 166 -6.39 16.06 -6.69
N LEU A 167 -7.19 16.78 -5.90
CA LEU A 167 -6.84 18.10 -5.42
C LEU A 167 -5.55 18.07 -4.58
N LEU A 168 -5.40 17.09 -3.69
CA LEU A 168 -4.17 16.93 -2.91
C LEU A 168 -2.98 16.62 -3.82
N ALA A 169 -3.14 15.72 -4.81
CA ALA A 169 -2.08 15.45 -5.78
C ALA A 169 -1.69 16.74 -6.54
N PHE A 170 -2.66 17.56 -6.92
CA PHE A 170 -2.43 18.80 -7.67
C PHE A 170 -1.81 19.91 -6.81
N VAL A 171 -1.98 19.86 -5.49
CA VAL A 171 -1.33 20.78 -4.55
C VAL A 171 0.09 20.33 -4.22
N PHE A 172 0.31 19.04 -3.95
CA PHE A 172 1.60 18.54 -3.46
C PHE A 172 2.56 18.11 -4.57
N ALA A 173 2.08 17.53 -5.68
CA ALA A 173 2.96 17.02 -6.73
C ALA A 173 3.76 18.15 -7.42
N PRO A 174 3.17 19.31 -7.81
CA PRO A 174 3.93 20.37 -8.47
C PRO A 174 5.15 20.89 -7.71
N PRO A 175 5.08 21.29 -6.42
CA PRO A 175 6.27 21.78 -5.71
C PRO A 175 7.31 20.67 -5.49
N ILE A 176 6.88 19.42 -5.26
CA ILE A 176 7.78 18.28 -5.11
C ILE A 176 8.52 18.00 -6.42
N LEU A 177 7.80 17.94 -7.55
CA LEU A 177 8.37 17.73 -8.87
C LEU A 177 9.27 18.89 -9.28
N ALA A 178 8.86 20.14 -9.03
CA ALA A 178 9.70 21.31 -9.28
C ALA A 178 11.01 21.24 -8.50
N GLY A 179 10.96 20.88 -7.21
CA GLY A 179 12.14 20.69 -6.36
C GLY A 179 13.04 19.56 -6.88
N PHE A 180 12.47 18.39 -7.15
CA PHE A 180 13.15 17.23 -7.72
C PHE A 180 13.90 17.60 -9.00
N LEU A 181 13.19 18.17 -9.98
CA LEU A 181 13.76 18.49 -11.30
C LEU A 181 14.78 19.63 -11.20
N SER A 182 14.53 20.62 -10.35
CA SER A 182 15.47 21.73 -10.11
C SER A 182 16.78 21.23 -9.52
N ILE A 183 16.75 20.27 -8.59
CA ILE A 183 17.96 19.69 -7.99
C ILE A 183 18.78 19.00 -9.08
N VAL A 184 18.16 18.12 -9.88
CA VAL A 184 18.86 17.39 -10.95
C VAL A 184 19.48 18.37 -11.96
N LYS A 185 18.73 19.40 -12.39
CA LYS A 185 19.22 20.42 -13.33
C LYS A 185 20.37 21.26 -12.78
N LYS A 186 20.29 21.69 -11.51
CA LYS A 186 21.28 22.61 -10.92
C LYS A 186 22.57 21.92 -10.49
N THR A 187 22.49 20.67 -10.06
CA THR A 187 23.63 19.97 -9.42
C THR A 187 24.37 19.02 -10.36
N GLY A 188 23.84 18.78 -11.58
CA GLY A 188 24.49 17.93 -12.58
C GLY A 188 24.88 16.57 -12.00
N GLY A 189 26.11 16.11 -12.26
CA GLY A 189 26.57 14.78 -11.80
C GLY A 189 26.59 14.54 -10.28
N GLN A 190 26.37 15.55 -9.44
CA GLN A 190 26.31 15.43 -7.98
C GLN A 190 24.88 15.30 -7.43
N PHE A 191 23.85 15.24 -8.29
CA PHE A 191 22.45 15.29 -7.87
C PHE A 191 22.06 14.18 -6.88
N VAL A 192 22.71 13.02 -6.90
CA VAL A 192 22.33 11.84 -6.11
C VAL A 192 22.19 12.18 -4.62
N THR A 193 23.20 12.81 -4.03
CA THR A 193 23.20 13.14 -2.59
C THR A 193 22.15 14.20 -2.24
N TYR A 194 22.03 15.25 -3.06
CA TYR A 194 21.07 16.32 -2.84
C TYR A 194 19.62 15.83 -2.99
N LEU A 195 19.38 14.98 -3.99
CA LEU A 195 18.07 14.42 -4.27
C LEU A 195 17.67 13.40 -3.19
N TRP A 196 18.62 12.58 -2.73
CA TRP A 196 18.41 11.71 -1.58
C TRP A 196 18.04 12.52 -0.32
N LEU A 197 18.79 13.56 0.04
CA LEU A 197 18.44 14.41 1.19
C LEU A 197 17.08 15.08 1.04
N PHE A 198 16.77 15.59 -0.16
CA PHE A 198 15.47 16.19 -0.47
C PHE A 198 14.33 15.20 -0.27
N THR A 199 14.44 13.99 -0.84
CA THR A 199 13.40 12.96 -0.71
C THR A 199 13.30 12.40 0.71
N ALA A 200 14.40 12.25 1.44
CA ALA A 200 14.40 11.88 2.85
C ALA A 200 13.65 12.92 3.70
N ALA A 201 13.89 14.21 3.44
CA ALA A 201 13.17 15.30 4.10
C ALA A 201 11.67 15.30 3.76
N ILE A 202 11.32 15.11 2.49
CA ILE A 202 9.91 14.97 2.06
C ILE A 202 9.26 13.74 2.70
N GLN A 203 9.92 12.60 2.75
CA GLN A 203 9.39 11.38 3.37
C GLN A 203 9.13 11.59 4.86
N MET A 204 10.07 12.19 5.59
CA MET A 204 9.90 12.51 7.02
C MET A 204 8.76 13.52 7.24
N PHE A 205 8.68 14.54 6.37
CA PHE A 205 7.58 15.49 6.36
C PHE A 205 6.24 14.78 6.13
N THR A 206 6.12 13.92 5.12
CA THR A 206 4.89 13.19 4.80
C THR A 206 4.47 12.24 5.92
N ILE A 207 5.39 11.46 6.50
CA ILE A 207 5.09 10.57 7.64
C ILE A 207 4.52 11.34 8.83
N THR A 208 4.98 12.58 9.03
CA THR A 208 4.51 13.46 10.12
C THR A 208 3.19 14.15 9.78
N VAL A 209 3.07 14.69 8.58
CA VAL A 209 1.96 15.56 8.17
C VAL A 209 0.74 14.79 7.69
N TYR A 210 0.91 13.62 7.07
CA TYR A 210 -0.18 12.82 6.53
C TYR A 210 -1.29 12.55 7.56
N PRO A 211 -1.02 11.99 8.75
CA PRO A 211 -2.08 11.67 9.70
C PRO A 211 -2.73 12.91 10.33
N ILE A 212 -2.05 14.06 10.33
CA ILE A 212 -2.51 15.31 10.98
C ILE A 212 -3.34 16.17 10.02
N LEU A 213 -2.91 16.32 8.77
CA LEU A 213 -3.55 17.22 7.80
C LEU A 213 -4.30 16.49 6.70
N ILE A 214 -3.81 15.34 6.24
CA ILE A 214 -4.37 14.67 5.07
C ILE A 214 -5.47 13.70 5.48
N LEU A 215 -5.19 12.83 6.44
CA LEU A 215 -6.12 11.81 6.91
C LEU A 215 -7.46 12.40 7.40
N PRO A 216 -7.51 13.52 8.15
CA PRO A 216 -8.77 14.12 8.60
C PRO A 216 -9.66 14.66 7.46
N LEU A 217 -9.12 14.89 6.26
CA LEU A 217 -9.92 15.29 5.09
C LEU A 217 -10.81 14.16 4.58
N PHE A 218 -10.45 12.91 4.90
CA PHE A 218 -11.16 11.69 4.47
C PHE A 218 -11.95 11.06 5.61
N ASN A 219 -11.35 10.94 6.79
CA ASN A 219 -11.91 10.24 7.94
C ASN A 219 -12.02 11.18 9.14
N LYS A 220 -13.06 10.99 9.95
CA LYS A 220 -13.17 11.64 11.25
C LYS A 220 -12.31 10.89 12.26
N LEU A 221 -11.35 11.59 12.85
CA LEU A 221 -10.63 11.13 14.03
C LEU A 221 -11.31 11.75 15.26
N SER A 222 -11.81 10.91 16.14
CA SER A 222 -12.43 11.35 17.42
C SER A 222 -11.63 10.79 18.58
N PRO A 223 -11.47 11.51 19.70
CA PRO A 223 -10.82 10.95 20.89
C PRO A 223 -11.54 9.68 21.36
N LEU A 224 -10.79 8.68 21.81
CA LEU A 224 -11.35 7.47 22.41
C LEU A 224 -12.10 7.85 23.69
N GLN A 225 -13.34 7.38 23.81
CA GLN A 225 -14.19 7.63 24.96
C GLN A 225 -13.59 7.03 26.24
N ASP A 226 -13.88 7.64 27.38
CA ASP A 226 -13.47 7.12 28.68
C ASP A 226 -14.16 5.78 28.95
N GLY A 227 -13.37 4.80 29.39
CA GLY A 227 -13.85 3.45 29.61
C GLY A 227 -12.71 2.46 29.77
N LYS A 228 -13.07 1.19 29.96
CA LYS A 228 -12.13 0.10 30.26
C LYS A 228 -11.05 -0.05 29.19
N LEU A 229 -11.42 0.02 27.90
CA LEU A 229 -10.47 -0.05 26.79
C LEU A 229 -9.41 1.06 26.85
N LYS A 230 -9.83 2.31 27.11
CA LYS A 230 -8.93 3.46 27.22
C LYS A 230 -7.95 3.26 28.38
N THR A 231 -8.46 2.95 29.57
CA THR A 231 -7.66 2.73 30.78
C THR A 231 -6.65 1.60 30.61
N GLN A 232 -7.05 0.47 30.02
CA GLN A 232 -6.16 -0.67 29.77
C GLN A 232 -5.07 -0.33 28.73
N THR A 233 -5.44 0.42 27.69
CA THR A 233 -4.49 0.85 26.65
C THR A 233 -3.45 1.82 27.22
N GLU A 234 -3.87 2.79 28.02
CA GLU A 234 -2.97 3.73 28.70
C GLU A 234 -2.04 3.00 29.68
N ALA A 235 -2.56 2.03 30.42
CA ALA A 235 -1.75 1.20 31.32
C ALA A 235 -0.69 0.38 30.56
N LEU A 236 -1.07 -0.21 29.42
CA LEU A 236 -0.13 -0.94 28.55
C LEU A 236 0.95 -0.01 27.99
N ALA A 237 0.56 1.16 27.45
CA ALA A 237 1.49 2.16 26.95
C ALA A 237 2.47 2.62 28.03
N LYS A 238 1.98 2.89 29.25
CA LYS A 238 2.81 3.26 30.40
C LYS A 238 3.78 2.14 30.80
N LYS A 239 3.32 0.89 30.85
CA LYS A 239 4.16 -0.29 31.15
C LYS A 239 5.31 -0.42 30.14
N LEU A 240 5.05 -0.13 28.87
CA LEU A 240 6.03 -0.20 27.79
C LEU A 240 6.84 1.09 27.60
N GLN A 241 6.62 2.11 28.43
CA GLN A 241 7.21 3.45 28.28
C GLN A 241 6.98 4.04 26.88
N PHE A 242 5.86 3.68 26.26
CA PHE A 242 5.44 4.23 24.98
C PHE A 242 5.02 5.70 25.20
N PRO A 243 5.55 6.66 24.41
CA PRO A 243 5.26 8.09 24.58
C PRO A 243 3.88 8.43 23.99
N LEU A 244 2.84 7.85 24.60
CA LEU A 244 1.45 8.05 24.22
C LEU A 244 1.04 9.49 24.50
N HIS A 245 0.55 10.18 23.47
CA HIS A 245 -0.05 11.50 23.57
C HIS A 245 -1.56 11.39 23.63
N GLU A 246 -2.19 10.79 22.61
CA GLU A 246 -3.65 10.65 22.53
C GLU A 246 -4.06 9.32 21.87
N LEU A 247 -5.26 8.86 22.23
CA LEU A 247 -5.94 7.71 21.65
C LEU A 247 -7.11 8.19 20.79
N PHE A 248 -7.15 7.75 19.54
CA PHE A 248 -8.19 8.11 18.58
C PHE A 248 -8.98 6.89 18.10
N VAL A 249 -10.24 7.13 17.78
CA VAL A 249 -11.09 6.25 16.98
C VAL A 249 -11.25 6.87 15.60
N ILE A 250 -11.03 6.06 14.55
CA ILE A 250 -11.27 6.43 13.16
C ILE A 250 -12.57 5.81 12.66
N ASP A 251 -13.38 6.59 11.92
CA ASP A 251 -14.65 6.17 11.31
C ASP A 251 -14.46 5.29 10.06
N GLY A 252 -13.68 4.22 10.18
CA GLY A 252 -13.38 3.28 9.09
C GLY A 252 -14.64 2.64 8.48
N SER A 253 -15.67 2.43 9.29
CA SER A 253 -16.98 1.91 8.89
C SER A 253 -17.67 2.71 7.78
N LYS A 254 -17.32 4.00 7.63
CA LYS A 254 -17.81 4.87 6.56
C LYS A 254 -17.46 4.37 5.16
N ARG A 255 -16.38 3.59 5.03
CA ARG A 255 -15.88 3.11 3.74
C ARG A 255 -15.95 1.61 3.61
N SER A 256 -15.63 0.89 4.68
CA SER A 256 -15.54 -0.55 4.63
C SER A 256 -15.85 -1.16 5.99
N ALA A 257 -16.34 -2.40 5.98
CA ALA A 257 -16.51 -3.18 7.19
C ALA A 257 -15.20 -3.81 7.73
N HIS A 258 -14.04 -3.52 7.11
CA HIS A 258 -12.73 -4.02 7.56
C HIS A 258 -12.24 -3.37 8.85
N SER A 259 -11.55 -4.16 9.68
CA SER A 259 -11.04 -3.75 11.00
C SER A 259 -9.52 -3.67 11.01
N ASN A 260 -8.96 -2.66 11.70
CA ASN A 260 -7.51 -2.44 11.84
C ASN A 260 -7.17 -1.55 13.06
N ALA A 261 -5.89 -1.47 13.41
CA ALA A 261 -5.33 -0.48 14.34
C ALA A 261 -3.91 -0.11 13.90
N TYR A 262 -3.45 1.08 14.26
CA TYR A 262 -2.07 1.50 13.99
C TYR A 262 -1.66 2.66 14.91
N PHE A 263 -0.37 3.00 14.91
CA PHE A 263 0.14 4.19 15.58
C PHE A 263 0.90 5.11 14.61
N PHE A 264 0.94 6.40 14.93
CA PHE A 264 1.68 7.39 14.14
C PHE A 264 2.28 8.47 15.06
N GLY A 265 3.06 9.37 14.46
CA GLY A 265 3.60 10.55 15.15
C GLY A 265 5.11 10.50 15.33
N LEU A 266 5.63 11.58 15.92
CA LEU A 266 7.06 11.76 16.15
C LEU A 266 7.58 10.79 17.22
N PRO A 267 8.88 10.48 17.26
CA PRO A 267 9.44 9.53 18.24
C PRO A 267 9.10 9.85 19.70
N TRP A 268 8.93 11.13 20.05
CA TRP A 268 8.62 11.61 21.40
C TRP A 268 7.13 11.93 21.66
N LYS A 269 6.27 11.88 20.63
CA LYS A 269 4.83 12.12 20.74
C LYS A 269 4.10 11.21 19.75
N LYS A 270 3.51 10.14 20.26
CA LYS A 270 2.82 9.12 19.46
C LYS A 270 1.33 9.11 19.73
N HIS A 271 0.57 8.84 18.68
CA HIS A 271 -0.88 8.65 18.73
C HIS A 271 -1.21 7.23 18.31
N ILE A 272 -2.21 6.62 18.96
CA ILE A 272 -2.76 5.32 18.54
C ILE A 272 -4.13 5.58 17.92
N VAL A 273 -4.40 4.93 16.80
CA VAL A 273 -5.66 4.98 16.08
C VAL A 273 -6.26 3.58 16.01
N ILE A 274 -7.50 3.46 16.47
CA ILE A 274 -8.25 2.21 16.48
C ILE A 274 -9.46 2.38 15.56
N TYR A 275 -9.71 1.42 14.67
CA TYR A 275 -10.91 1.48 13.82
C TYR A 275 -12.16 1.22 14.67
N ASP A 276 -13.22 1.99 14.40
CA ASP A 276 -14.55 1.75 14.98
C ASP A 276 -15.01 0.30 14.78
N THR A 277 -14.83 -0.25 13.58
CA THR A 277 -15.12 -1.65 13.23
C THR A 277 -14.36 -2.68 14.07
N LEU A 278 -13.16 -2.34 14.57
CA LEU A 278 -12.40 -3.22 15.45
C LEU A 278 -12.99 -3.23 16.87
N ILE A 279 -13.37 -2.05 17.37
CA ILE A 279 -13.98 -1.87 18.69
C ILE A 279 -15.37 -2.51 18.74
N GLU A 280 -16.18 -2.32 17.70
CA GLU A 280 -17.55 -2.84 17.63
C GLU A 280 -17.63 -4.38 17.61
N LYS A 281 -16.59 -5.04 17.11
CA LYS A 281 -16.62 -6.48 16.82
C LYS A 281 -15.65 -7.33 17.65
N SER A 282 -14.99 -6.71 18.63
CA SER A 282 -14.01 -7.39 19.49
C SER A 282 -14.23 -7.02 20.94
N LYS A 283 -13.86 -7.92 21.85
CA LYS A 283 -13.82 -7.59 23.28
C LYS A 283 -12.68 -6.62 23.55
N GLU A 284 -12.78 -5.84 24.62
CA GLU A 284 -11.79 -4.81 24.97
C GLU A 284 -10.40 -5.43 25.15
N GLU A 285 -10.31 -6.60 25.78
CA GLU A 285 -9.06 -7.33 25.98
C GLU A 285 -8.43 -7.80 24.65
N GLU A 286 -9.26 -8.16 23.67
CA GLU A 286 -8.82 -8.57 22.34
C GLU A 286 -8.22 -7.37 21.58
N VAL A 287 -8.83 -6.18 21.71
CA VAL A 287 -8.28 -4.95 21.14
C VAL A 287 -6.95 -4.59 21.81
N VAL A 288 -6.85 -4.70 23.14
CA VAL A 288 -5.60 -4.46 23.87
C VAL A 288 -4.50 -5.45 23.44
N ALA A 289 -4.85 -6.71 23.14
CA ALA A 289 -3.90 -7.69 22.63
C ALA A 289 -3.39 -7.33 21.22
N VAL A 290 -4.26 -6.84 20.33
CA VAL A 290 -3.84 -6.28 19.03
C VAL A 290 -2.91 -5.09 19.24
N LEU A 291 -3.22 -4.19 20.17
CA LEU A 291 -2.35 -3.06 20.49
C LEU A 291 -1.01 -3.50 21.09
N ALA A 292 -0.97 -4.59 21.87
CA ALA A 292 0.29 -5.16 22.35
C ALA A 292 1.19 -5.64 21.21
N HIS A 293 0.60 -6.22 20.16
CA HIS A 293 1.30 -6.58 18.92
C HIS A 293 1.82 -5.33 18.20
N GLU A 294 0.98 -4.30 18.00
CA GLU A 294 1.38 -3.03 17.38
C GLU A 294 2.52 -2.34 18.13
N LEU A 295 2.43 -2.28 19.47
CA LEU A 295 3.49 -1.72 20.32
C LEU A 295 4.76 -2.59 20.30
N GLY A 296 4.67 -3.88 19.97
CA GLY A 296 5.80 -4.73 19.67
C GLY A 296 6.61 -4.25 18.47
N HIS A 297 5.95 -3.77 17.40
CA HIS A 297 6.66 -3.18 16.25
C HIS A 297 7.46 -1.94 16.65
N TRP A 298 6.90 -1.11 17.52
CA TRP A 298 7.59 0.06 18.05
C TRP A 298 8.77 -0.34 18.95
N SER A 299 8.53 -1.22 19.93
CA SER A 299 9.53 -1.63 20.92
C SER A 299 10.75 -2.31 20.28
N LEU A 300 10.52 -3.10 19.23
CA LEU A 300 11.58 -3.79 18.48
C LEU A 300 12.22 -2.93 17.37
N GLY A 301 11.75 -1.69 17.20
CA GLY A 301 12.30 -0.73 16.24
C GLY A 301 12.05 -1.10 14.78
N HIS A 302 11.00 -1.87 14.48
CA HIS A 302 10.69 -2.32 13.12
C HIS A 302 10.50 -1.14 12.15
N THR A 303 9.74 -0.12 12.54
CA THR A 303 9.52 1.09 11.73
C THR A 303 10.83 1.84 11.45
N THR A 304 11.71 1.97 12.44
CA THR A 304 13.01 2.65 12.29
C THR A 304 13.94 1.88 11.36
N ARG A 305 13.97 0.55 11.48
CA ARG A 305 14.76 -0.32 10.57
C ARG A 305 14.23 -0.22 9.13
N LEU A 306 12.91 -0.28 8.95
CA LEU A 306 12.28 -0.13 7.63
C LEU A 306 12.58 1.24 7.01
N PHE A 307 12.57 2.31 7.80
CA PHE A 307 12.96 3.64 7.32
C PHE A 307 14.43 3.69 6.89
N GLY A 308 15.35 3.11 7.67
CA GLY A 308 16.76 3.03 7.28
C GLY A 308 16.98 2.25 5.98
N ILE A 309 16.29 1.11 5.83
CA ILE A 309 16.33 0.29 4.62
C ILE A 309 15.75 1.07 3.42
N SER A 310 14.64 1.81 3.62
CA SER A 310 14.07 2.64 2.55
C SER A 310 15.05 3.74 2.13
N GLN A 311 15.80 4.35 3.06
CA GLN A 311 16.82 5.35 2.70
C GLN A 311 17.95 4.76 1.85
N LEU A 312 18.44 3.58 2.21
CA LEU A 312 19.46 2.88 1.44
C LEU A 312 18.96 2.52 0.03
N HIS A 313 17.71 2.05 -0.06
CA HIS A 313 17.09 1.72 -1.33
C HIS A 313 16.91 2.96 -2.22
N VAL A 314 16.37 4.08 -1.69
CA VAL A 314 16.21 5.33 -2.45
C VAL A 314 17.57 5.87 -2.92
N PHE A 315 18.58 5.86 -2.06
CA PHE A 315 19.95 6.28 -2.43
C PHE A 315 20.51 5.41 -3.57
N TYR A 316 20.30 4.09 -3.48
CA TYR A 316 20.69 3.14 -4.52
C TYR A 316 19.97 3.40 -5.85
N ILE A 317 18.65 3.63 -5.82
CA ILE A 317 17.86 3.97 -7.01
C ILE A 317 18.36 5.25 -7.66
N PHE A 318 18.67 6.32 -6.91
CA PHE A 318 19.22 7.54 -7.50
C PHE A 318 20.64 7.37 -8.04
N THR A 319 21.44 6.53 -7.39
CA THR A 319 22.76 6.16 -7.90
C THR A 319 22.64 5.46 -9.25
N LEU A 320 21.71 4.49 -9.37
CA LEU A 320 21.43 3.86 -10.65
C LEU A 320 20.87 4.85 -11.67
N PHE A 321 19.94 5.71 -11.28
CA PHE A 321 19.35 6.72 -12.17
C PHE A 321 20.43 7.63 -12.78
N SER A 322 21.49 7.96 -12.03
CA SER A 322 22.62 8.75 -12.56
C SER A 322 23.33 8.12 -13.77
N VAL A 323 23.23 6.80 -13.93
CA VAL A 323 23.77 6.05 -15.07
C VAL A 323 22.86 6.19 -16.29
N PHE A 324 21.54 6.33 -16.10
CA PHE A 324 20.53 6.32 -17.15
C PHE A 324 20.02 7.70 -17.57
N VAL A 325 20.16 8.71 -16.71
CA VAL A 325 19.61 10.06 -16.95
C VAL A 325 20.04 10.68 -18.29
N ASN A 326 21.26 10.38 -18.74
CA ASN A 326 21.85 10.87 -19.99
C ASN A 326 22.01 9.76 -21.06
N ASN A 327 21.28 8.64 -20.95
CA ASN A 327 21.40 7.53 -21.89
C ASN A 327 20.62 7.83 -23.18
N HIS A 328 21.30 8.22 -24.24
CA HIS A 328 20.65 8.65 -25.48
C HIS A 328 19.88 7.52 -26.16
N SER A 329 20.46 6.32 -26.17
CA SER A 329 19.82 5.16 -26.79
C SER A 329 18.47 4.79 -26.15
N LEU A 330 18.33 4.99 -24.83
CA LEU A 330 17.09 4.74 -24.10
C LEU A 330 15.99 5.72 -24.52
N TYR A 331 16.28 7.01 -24.55
CA TYR A 331 15.28 8.02 -24.92
C TYR A 331 14.89 7.88 -26.41
N ALA A 332 15.86 7.67 -27.29
CA ALA A 332 15.63 7.54 -28.72
C ALA A 332 14.71 6.35 -29.06
N ASP A 333 14.85 5.20 -28.40
CA ASP A 333 14.04 4.01 -28.65
C ASP A 333 12.56 4.18 -28.21
N PHE A 334 12.27 5.22 -27.41
CA PHE A 334 10.94 5.63 -26.98
C PHE A 334 10.45 6.94 -27.65
N GLY A 335 11.10 7.36 -28.74
CA GLY A 335 10.68 8.50 -29.56
C GLY A 335 11.17 9.87 -29.09
N PHE A 336 12.02 9.92 -28.06
CA PHE A 336 12.63 11.15 -27.57
C PHE A 336 14.03 11.31 -28.18
N VAL A 337 14.10 11.77 -29.44
CA VAL A 337 15.35 11.85 -30.21
C VAL A 337 16.09 13.19 -29.98
N ASN A 338 15.33 14.28 -29.86
CA ASN A 338 15.88 15.65 -29.82
C ASN A 338 15.92 16.24 -28.40
N GLU A 339 15.26 15.61 -27.44
CA GLU A 339 15.11 16.10 -26.09
C GLU A 339 15.23 14.95 -25.09
N HIS A 340 15.72 15.24 -23.88
CA HIS A 340 15.87 14.27 -22.80
C HIS A 340 15.21 14.79 -21.52
N PRO A 341 13.88 14.89 -21.45
CA PRO A 341 13.22 15.42 -20.26
C PRO A 341 13.48 14.50 -19.07
N ILE A 342 13.93 15.08 -17.94
CA ILE A 342 14.40 14.29 -16.79
C ILE A 342 13.29 13.38 -16.25
N ILE A 343 12.03 13.85 -16.25
CA ILE A 343 10.89 13.06 -15.78
C ILE A 343 10.62 11.83 -16.65
N ILE A 344 10.79 11.96 -17.97
CA ILE A 344 10.63 10.85 -18.91
C ILE A 344 11.74 9.83 -18.68
N GLY A 345 12.98 10.29 -18.55
CA GLY A 345 14.11 9.44 -18.21
C GLY A 345 13.88 8.66 -16.93
N PHE A 346 13.33 9.31 -15.90
CA PHE A 346 13.01 8.66 -14.62
C PHE A 346 11.93 7.57 -14.76
N LEU A 347 10.88 7.81 -15.56
CA LEU A 347 9.84 6.82 -15.84
C LEU A 347 10.40 5.60 -16.60
N LEU A 348 11.12 5.84 -17.70
CA LEU A 348 11.73 4.76 -18.50
C LEU A 348 12.75 3.95 -17.70
N PHE A 349 13.53 4.63 -16.84
CA PHE A 349 14.44 4.00 -15.91
C PHE A 349 13.72 3.13 -14.88
N SER A 350 12.59 3.61 -14.33
CA SER A 350 11.77 2.82 -13.39
C SER A 350 11.28 1.53 -14.04
N ASP A 351 10.81 1.60 -15.30
CA ASP A 351 10.37 0.42 -16.04
C ASP A 351 11.52 -0.56 -16.33
N ALA A 352 12.73 -0.04 -16.60
CA ALA A 352 13.91 -0.88 -16.82
C ALA A 352 14.36 -1.64 -15.56
N LEU A 353 14.05 -1.13 -14.36
CA LEU A 353 14.38 -1.77 -13.08
C LEU A 353 13.33 -2.74 -12.55
N ALA A 354 12.20 -2.92 -13.24
CA ALA A 354 11.10 -3.77 -12.79
C ALA A 354 11.52 -5.20 -12.33
N PRO A 355 12.47 -5.90 -12.99
CA PRO A 355 12.94 -7.20 -12.51
C PRO A 355 13.67 -7.14 -11.16
N MET A 356 14.40 -6.07 -10.91
CA MET A 356 15.09 -5.85 -9.63
C MET A 356 14.08 -5.56 -8.53
N ASP A 357 13.06 -4.74 -8.80
CA ASP A 357 12.00 -4.43 -7.85
C ASP A 357 11.22 -5.68 -7.44
N THR A 358 11.03 -6.63 -8.35
CA THR A 358 10.45 -7.95 -8.07
C THR A 358 11.23 -8.70 -6.98
N VAL A 359 12.57 -8.69 -7.05
CA VAL A 359 13.43 -9.33 -6.04
C VAL A 359 13.39 -8.58 -4.71
N ILE A 360 13.47 -7.24 -4.76
CA ILE A 360 13.42 -6.40 -3.56
C ILE A 360 12.08 -6.58 -2.84
N LYS A 361 10.96 -6.62 -3.57
CA LYS A 361 9.62 -6.90 -3.02
C LYS A 361 9.58 -8.22 -2.26
N LEU A 362 10.13 -9.29 -2.82
CA LEU A 362 10.21 -10.59 -2.14
C LEU A 362 11.01 -10.49 -0.83
N LEU A 363 12.18 -9.87 -0.86
CA LEU A 363 13.03 -9.71 0.32
C LEU A 363 12.35 -8.87 1.41
N MET A 364 11.67 -7.78 1.01
CA MET A 364 10.92 -6.92 1.92
C MET A 364 9.75 -7.68 2.56
N ASN A 365 9.03 -8.51 1.81
CA ASN A 365 7.93 -9.32 2.36
C ASN A 365 8.42 -10.40 3.30
N ILE A 366 9.54 -11.08 3.01
CA ILE A 366 10.18 -12.03 3.94
C ILE A 366 10.53 -11.34 5.26
N MET A 367 11.12 -10.15 5.20
CA MET A 367 11.49 -9.38 6.39
C MET A 367 10.26 -8.90 7.16
N SER A 368 9.22 -8.41 6.47
CA SER A 368 7.95 -8.02 7.09
C SER A 368 7.34 -9.19 7.85
N ARG A 369 7.27 -10.38 7.24
CA ARG A 369 6.77 -11.60 7.90
C ARG A 369 7.56 -11.97 9.15
N ARG A 370 8.88 -11.77 9.14
CA ARG A 370 9.72 -11.97 10.32
C ARG A 370 9.37 -10.98 11.44
N PHE A 371 9.12 -9.72 11.10
CA PHE A 371 8.71 -8.70 12.07
C PHE A 371 7.35 -9.01 12.69
N GLU A 372 6.40 -9.54 11.93
CA GLU A 372 5.11 -10.00 12.45
C GLU A 372 5.27 -11.09 13.51
N PHE A 373 6.08 -12.12 13.25
CA PHE A 373 6.32 -13.17 14.25
C PHE A 373 7.01 -12.63 15.51
N GLN A 374 7.88 -11.63 15.37
CA GLN A 374 8.53 -10.99 16.50
C GLN A 374 7.54 -10.16 17.33
N ALA A 375 6.61 -9.46 16.68
CA ALA A 375 5.54 -8.71 17.34
C ALA A 375 4.52 -9.65 18.03
N ASP A 376 4.17 -10.77 17.40
CA ASP A 376 3.34 -11.83 18.01
C ASP A 376 4.01 -12.40 19.26
N ALA A 377 5.30 -12.75 19.17
CA ALA A 377 6.06 -13.24 20.31
C ALA A 377 6.17 -12.19 21.43
N PHE A 378 6.28 -10.91 21.07
CA PHE A 378 6.28 -9.80 22.04
C PHE A 378 4.96 -9.72 22.80
N ALA A 379 3.82 -9.72 22.10
CA ALA A 379 2.50 -9.71 22.72
C ALA A 379 2.25 -10.96 23.59
N ARG A 380 2.70 -12.14 23.11
CA ARG A 380 2.68 -13.40 23.88
C ARG A 380 3.44 -13.27 25.19
N ASN A 381 4.66 -12.72 25.16
CA ASN A 381 5.50 -12.54 26.35
C ASN A 381 4.92 -11.53 27.35
N LEU A 382 4.02 -10.65 26.90
CA LEU A 382 3.26 -9.76 27.78
C LEU A 382 2.05 -10.42 28.43
N GLY A 383 1.73 -11.65 28.05
CA GLY A 383 0.61 -12.43 28.60
C GLY A 383 -0.64 -12.47 27.71
N TYR A 384 -0.63 -11.84 26.53
CA TYR A 384 -1.82 -11.71 25.67
C TYR A 384 -1.98 -12.84 24.64
N LYS A 385 -1.50 -14.05 24.95
CA LYS A 385 -1.47 -15.17 23.99
C LYS A 385 -2.87 -15.51 23.48
N ALA A 386 -3.81 -15.71 24.40
CA ALA A 386 -5.15 -16.21 24.08
C ALA A 386 -6.00 -15.13 23.40
N GLU A 387 -5.92 -13.90 23.91
CA GLU A 387 -6.62 -12.73 23.40
C GLU A 387 -6.15 -12.37 21.99
N LEU A 388 -4.83 -12.45 21.73
CA LEU A 388 -4.29 -12.23 20.39
C LEU A 388 -4.68 -13.34 19.41
N ALA A 389 -4.59 -14.61 19.82
CA ALA A 389 -5.03 -15.71 18.95
C ALA A 389 -6.51 -15.56 18.57
N THR A 390 -7.36 -15.26 19.56
CA THR A 390 -8.80 -15.04 19.35
C THR A 390 -9.06 -13.84 18.45
N SER A 391 -8.35 -12.72 18.66
CA SER A 391 -8.52 -11.52 17.83
C SER A 391 -8.09 -11.75 16.39
N LEU A 392 -6.99 -12.47 16.15
CA LEU A 392 -6.54 -12.82 14.81
C LEU A 392 -7.53 -13.72 14.07
N ILE A 393 -8.11 -14.72 14.76
CA ILE A 393 -9.17 -15.58 14.19
C ILE A 393 -10.41 -14.74 13.84
N LYS A 394 -10.87 -13.88 14.76
CA LYS A 394 -12.01 -13.00 14.53
C LYS A 394 -11.79 -12.04 13.37
N LEU A 395 -10.63 -11.39 13.30
CA LEU A 395 -10.25 -10.50 12.20
C LEU A 395 -10.25 -11.24 10.86
N GLN A 396 -9.70 -12.45 10.83
CA GLN A 396 -9.66 -13.29 9.64
C GLN A 396 -11.08 -13.62 9.13
N VAL A 397 -11.98 -14.00 10.05
CA VAL A 397 -13.38 -14.31 9.72
C VAL A 397 -14.15 -13.07 9.29
N GLN A 398 -14.01 -11.97 10.03
CA GLN A 398 -14.71 -10.72 9.74
C GLN A 398 -14.30 -10.11 8.41
N ASN A 399 -13.03 -10.22 8.03
CA ASN A 399 -12.51 -9.73 6.76
C ASN A 399 -12.66 -10.75 5.61
N LEU A 400 -13.19 -11.94 5.88
CA LEU A 400 -13.22 -13.08 4.96
C LEU A 400 -11.84 -13.35 4.31
N SER A 401 -10.77 -13.07 5.05
CA SER A 401 -9.39 -13.17 4.59
C SER A 401 -9.04 -14.59 4.19
N THR A 402 -8.07 -14.73 3.28
CA THR A 402 -7.62 -16.03 2.75
C THR A 402 -7.16 -16.97 3.86
N MET A 403 -7.92 -18.06 4.09
CA MET A 403 -7.70 -19.01 5.18
C MET A 403 -6.50 -19.95 4.96
N ASP A 404 -6.14 -20.18 3.70
CA ASP A 404 -4.98 -20.97 3.29
C ASP A 404 -4.38 -20.42 1.99
N ALA A 405 -3.07 -20.56 1.83
CA ALA A 405 -2.38 -20.01 0.67
C ALA A 405 -1.28 -20.92 0.14
N ASP A 406 -1.09 -20.86 -1.18
CA ASP A 406 0.07 -21.45 -1.82
C ASP A 406 1.34 -20.80 -1.28
N TRP A 407 2.33 -21.61 -0.91
CA TRP A 407 3.56 -21.14 -0.27
C TRP A 407 4.33 -20.11 -1.12
N MET A 408 4.31 -20.25 -2.45
CA MET A 408 5.03 -19.37 -3.37
C MET A 408 4.28 -18.05 -3.51
N TYR A 409 2.96 -18.13 -3.67
CA TYR A 409 2.10 -16.95 -3.65
C TYR A 409 2.22 -16.17 -2.33
N ALA A 410 2.12 -16.85 -1.19
CA ALA A 410 2.22 -16.26 0.13
C ALA A 410 3.58 -15.60 0.37
N SER A 411 4.68 -16.26 -0.05
CA SER A 411 6.03 -15.71 0.12
C SER A 411 6.26 -14.43 -0.67
N TYR A 412 5.69 -14.33 -1.87
CA TYR A 412 5.88 -13.17 -2.74
C TYR A 412 4.87 -12.04 -2.48
N HIS A 413 3.62 -12.33 -2.13
CA HIS A 413 2.56 -11.32 -1.99
C HIS A 413 2.22 -10.92 -0.56
N PHE A 414 2.38 -11.81 0.42
CA PHE A 414 1.93 -11.51 1.78
C PHE A 414 3.04 -10.86 2.61
N SER A 415 2.78 -9.64 3.05
CA SER A 415 3.60 -8.95 4.05
C SER A 415 3.39 -9.51 5.46
N HIS A 416 2.29 -10.22 5.69
CA HIS A 416 1.95 -10.89 6.94
C HIS A 416 1.93 -12.42 6.75
N PRO A 417 2.43 -13.21 7.71
CA PRO A 417 2.27 -14.66 7.67
C PRO A 417 0.79 -15.04 7.70
N ILE A 418 0.44 -16.18 7.09
CA ILE A 418 -0.95 -16.67 7.13
C ILE A 418 -1.36 -17.00 8.56
N LEU A 419 -2.66 -16.94 8.85
CA LEU A 419 -3.19 -17.14 10.20
C LEU A 419 -2.70 -18.44 10.84
N SER A 420 -2.68 -19.55 10.09
CA SER A 420 -2.22 -20.84 10.59
C SER A 420 -0.75 -20.84 11.03
N GLU A 421 0.12 -20.10 10.35
CA GLU A 421 1.53 -19.91 10.74
C GLU A 421 1.64 -19.10 12.04
N ARG A 422 0.85 -18.02 12.16
CA ARG A 422 0.85 -17.15 13.35
C ARG A 422 0.31 -17.86 14.58
N LEU A 423 -0.81 -18.58 14.46
CA LEU A 423 -1.38 -19.37 15.56
C LEU A 423 -0.42 -20.46 16.03
N LYS A 424 0.28 -21.12 15.09
CA LYS A 424 1.33 -22.09 15.43
C LYS A 424 2.49 -21.43 16.18
N ALA A 425 2.96 -20.27 15.75
CA ALA A 425 4.03 -19.52 16.42
C ALA A 425 3.61 -19.01 17.81
N LEU A 426 2.32 -18.72 18.00
CA LEU A 426 1.75 -18.38 19.29
C LEU A 426 1.60 -19.59 20.23
N GLU A 427 1.82 -20.82 19.76
CA GLU A 427 1.52 -22.06 20.50
C GLU A 427 0.05 -22.11 20.93
N TRP A 428 -0.84 -21.71 20.02
CA TRP A 428 -2.28 -21.81 20.21
C TRP A 428 -2.73 -23.25 19.92
N THR A 429 -3.41 -23.85 20.89
CA THR A 429 -4.16 -25.10 20.71
C THR A 429 -5.63 -24.77 20.89
N ALA A 430 -6.46 -25.10 19.92
CA ALA A 430 -7.90 -24.95 20.01
C ALA A 430 -8.41 -25.68 21.26
N SER A 431 -8.80 -24.92 22.29
CA SER A 431 -9.37 -25.46 23.52
C SER A 431 -10.90 -25.39 23.51
N GLU A 432 -11.49 -24.41 22.81
CA GLU A 432 -12.92 -24.21 22.64
C GLU A 432 -13.20 -23.49 21.30
N LYS A 433 -14.38 -23.69 20.70
CA LYS A 433 -14.79 -22.94 19.49
C LYS A 433 -14.82 -21.45 19.81
N VAL A 434 -14.08 -20.61 19.08
CA VAL A 434 -14.31 -19.16 19.12
C VAL A 434 -15.77 -18.88 18.74
N THR A 435 -16.59 -18.51 19.72
CA THR A 435 -18.01 -18.19 19.52
C THR A 435 -18.14 -16.82 18.87
N TYR A 436 -18.79 -16.81 17.71
CA TYR A 436 -19.18 -15.60 17.00
C TYR A 436 -20.55 -15.18 17.53
N GLU A 437 -20.60 -14.26 18.49
CA GLU A 437 -21.85 -13.58 18.77
C GLU A 437 -22.22 -12.75 17.52
N LYS A 438 -23.37 -13.04 16.91
CA LYS A 438 -24.04 -12.09 16.02
C LYS A 438 -24.40 -10.90 16.90
N THR A 439 -23.59 -9.85 16.90
CA THR A 439 -23.97 -8.62 17.60
C THR A 439 -25.21 -8.06 16.92
N GLU A 440 -26.36 -8.17 17.60
CA GLU A 440 -27.57 -7.44 17.23
C GLU A 440 -27.30 -5.94 17.34
N THR A 441 -27.94 -5.19 16.44
CA THR A 441 -27.78 -3.76 16.20
C THR A 441 -28.03 -2.83 17.39
N SER A 442 -28.38 -3.32 18.59
CA SER A 442 -28.74 -2.49 19.75
C SER A 442 -27.55 -2.10 20.64
N ALA A 443 -26.42 -2.83 20.59
CA ALA A 443 -25.18 -2.41 21.24
C ALA A 443 -24.44 -1.30 20.45
N VAL A 444 -24.88 -1.05 19.22
CA VAL A 444 -24.25 -0.17 18.20
C VAL A 444 -24.35 1.31 18.56
N GLU A 445 -25.29 1.73 19.39
CA GLU A 445 -25.47 3.16 19.72
C GLU A 445 -24.55 3.62 20.86
N LYS A 446 -24.23 2.74 21.83
CA LYS A 446 -23.55 3.15 23.07
C LYS A 446 -22.03 3.21 22.98
N ALA A 447 -21.39 2.40 22.13
CA ALA A 447 -19.92 2.35 22.05
C ALA A 447 -19.33 3.37 21.04
N SER A 448 -20.08 3.76 20.01
CA SER A 448 -19.59 4.65 18.95
C SER A 448 -20.07 6.10 19.08
N GLY A 449 -20.97 6.40 20.03
CA GLY A 449 -21.58 7.73 20.16
C GLY A 449 -22.32 8.19 18.89
N ARG A 450 -22.99 7.26 18.18
CA ARG A 450 -23.78 7.60 16.99
C ARG A 450 -25.11 8.23 17.42
N GLU A 451 -25.33 9.49 17.08
CA GLU A 451 -26.65 9.94 16.63
C GLU A 451 -26.65 9.85 15.10
N LEU A 452 -27.66 9.19 14.53
CA LEU A 452 -27.80 8.95 13.09
C LEU A 452 -27.96 10.22 12.26
#